data_AF-A0A2M6ZRA9-F1
#
_entry.id   AF-A0A2M6ZRA9-F1
#
_cell.length_a   1.000
_cell.length_b   1.000
_cell.length_c   1.000
_cell.angle_alpha   90.00
_cell.angle_beta   90.00
_cell.angle_gamma   90.00
#
_symmetry.space_group_name_H-M   'P 1'
#
loop_
_entity.id
_entity.type
_entity.pdbx_description
1 polymer ?
#
loop_
_entity_poly.entity_id
_entity_poly.type
_entity_poly.pdbx_seq_one_letter_code
_entity_poly.pdbx_strand_id
1 'polypeptide(L)'
;MIRSTPEGARDYVVPSRIYKGKFYALPQSPQLFKQILMCSGFDKYFQIARCLRDEDLRSDRQPEHTQIDLEMSYVTPDDVFKVIEGLMTDLVQKTLKVKLETPFPRITYK
;
A
#
# COMPACT_ATOMS: atom_id res chain seq x y z
N MET A 1 -9.38 -7.42 10.16
CA MET A 1 -10.18 -6.17 10.05
C MET A 1 -9.59 -5.15 11.02
N ILE A 2 -9.52 -3.87 10.61
CA ILE A 2 -8.83 -2.81 11.36
C ILE A 2 -9.86 -2.05 12.20
N ARG A 3 -9.40 -1.42 13.28
CA ARG A 3 -10.17 -0.43 14.03
C ARG A 3 -10.20 0.88 13.23
N SER A 4 -11.36 1.49 13.06
CA SER A 4 -11.49 2.77 12.34
C SER A 4 -10.57 3.84 12.94
N THR A 5 -9.89 4.58 12.08
CA THR A 5 -9.01 5.70 12.45
C THR A 5 -9.66 7.04 12.10
N PRO A 6 -9.58 8.08 12.95
CA PRO A 6 -10.19 9.39 12.65
C PRO A 6 -9.52 10.18 11.52
N GLU A 7 -8.39 9.73 11.01
CA GLU A 7 -7.55 10.46 10.07
C GLU A 7 -7.63 9.86 8.66
N GLY A 8 -7.64 10.72 7.64
CA GLY A 8 -7.60 10.32 6.22
C GLY A 8 -8.96 10.28 5.54
N ALA A 9 -9.17 9.26 4.70
CA ALA A 9 -10.44 9.04 3.99
C ALA A 9 -11.51 8.49 4.95
N ARG A 10 -12.79 8.49 4.54
CA ARG A 10 -13.82 7.77 5.30
C ARG A 10 -13.64 6.26 5.10
N ASP A 11 -13.89 5.51 6.16
CA ASP A 11 -13.85 4.05 6.15
C ASP A 11 -15.17 3.47 5.65
N TYR A 12 -15.09 2.43 4.82
CA TYR A 12 -16.20 1.50 4.69
C TYR A 12 -16.34 0.68 5.96
N VAL A 13 -17.56 0.60 6.49
CA VAL A 13 -17.85 -0.12 7.74
C VAL A 13 -18.68 -1.38 7.52
N VAL A 14 -18.37 -2.42 8.29
CA VAL A 14 -19.11 -3.69 8.29
C VAL A 14 -19.70 -3.90 9.69
N PRO A 15 -21.03 -3.96 9.86
CA PRO A 15 -21.66 -4.15 11.16
C PRO A 15 -21.35 -5.55 11.73
N SER A 16 -21.07 -5.61 13.02
CA SER A 16 -20.89 -6.89 13.71
C SER A 16 -22.25 -7.53 14.01
N ARG A 17 -22.46 -8.76 13.51
CA ARG A 17 -23.65 -9.56 13.85
C ARG A 17 -23.70 -9.96 15.33
N ILE A 18 -22.53 -10.16 15.95
CA ILE A 18 -22.41 -10.69 17.32
C ILE A 18 -22.44 -9.54 18.34
N TYR A 19 -21.77 -8.43 18.04
CA TYR A 19 -21.63 -7.30 18.97
C TYR A 19 -22.47 -6.11 18.50
N LYS A 20 -23.70 -5.99 19.03
CA LYS A 20 -24.65 -4.92 18.65
C LYS A 20 -24.03 -3.53 18.84
N GLY A 21 -24.16 -2.68 17.82
CA GLY A 21 -23.62 -1.31 17.82
C GLY A 21 -22.11 -1.21 17.60
N LYS A 22 -21.43 -2.33 17.31
CA LYS A 22 -20.01 -2.35 16.93
C LYS A 22 -19.84 -2.59 15.43
N PHE A 23 -18.81 -1.98 14.87
CA PHE A 23 -18.50 -2.03 13.44
C PHE A 23 -17.01 -2.35 13.26
N TYR A 24 -16.71 -3.07 12.20
CA TYR A 24 -15.36 -3.19 11.67
C TYR A 24 -15.14 -2.17 10.56
N ALA A 25 -13.90 -1.73 10.37
CA ALA A 25 -13.51 -0.95 9.20
C ALA A 25 -12.81 -1.85 8.17
N LEU A 26 -13.14 -1.66 6.90
CA LEU A 26 -12.38 -2.19 5.79
C LEU A 26 -11.09 -1.37 5.62
N PRO A 27 -9.96 -2.02 5.31
CA PRO A 27 -8.66 -1.36 5.35
C PRO A 27 -8.47 -0.39 4.19
N GLN A 28 -8.04 0.84 4.50
CA GLN A 28 -7.60 1.81 3.49
C GLN A 28 -6.22 1.49 2.91
N SER A 29 -5.40 0.78 3.67
CA SER A 29 -4.11 0.19 3.30
C SER A 29 -3.66 -0.78 4.41
N PRO A 30 -2.68 -1.67 4.16
CA PRO A 30 -2.12 -2.55 5.18
C PRO A 30 -1.00 -1.89 6.04
N GLN A 31 -0.91 -0.55 6.07
CA GLN A 31 0.22 0.18 6.67
C GLN A 31 0.61 -0.26 8.09
N LEU A 32 -0.38 -0.41 8.99
CA LEU A 32 -0.09 -0.84 10.36
C LEU A 32 0.37 -2.30 10.42
N PHE A 33 -0.22 -3.16 9.58
CA PHE A 33 0.12 -4.59 9.58
C PHE A 33 1.51 -4.85 9.04
N LYS A 34 1.92 -4.17 7.96
CA LYS A 34 3.26 -4.37 7.41
C LYS A 34 4.36 -3.90 8.37
N GLN A 35 4.11 -2.84 9.14
CA GLN A 35 5.02 -2.40 10.20
C GLN A 35 5.07 -3.38 11.38
N ILE A 36 3.93 -3.91 11.81
CA ILE A 36 3.89 -4.98 12.83
C ILE A 36 4.67 -6.21 12.35
N LEU A 37 4.62 -6.55 11.06
CA LEU A 37 5.42 -7.65 10.51
C LEU A 37 6.92 -7.38 10.66
N MET A 38 7.38 -6.15 10.37
CA MET A 38 8.79 -5.78 10.61
C MET A 38 9.15 -5.91 12.11
N CYS A 39 8.29 -5.42 13.00
CA CYS A 39 8.48 -5.58 14.46
C CYS A 39 8.48 -7.05 14.92
N SER A 40 7.77 -7.94 14.22
CA SER A 40 7.72 -9.37 14.52
C SER A 40 8.95 -10.15 14.00
N GLY A 41 9.92 -9.45 13.40
CA GLY A 41 11.18 -10.04 12.92
C GLY A 41 11.15 -10.46 11.45
N PHE A 42 10.12 -10.10 10.67
CA PHE A 42 10.17 -10.27 9.22
C PHE A 42 11.11 -9.23 8.62
N ASP A 43 12.05 -9.70 7.79
CA ASP A 43 13.02 -8.82 7.14
C ASP A 43 12.40 -8.01 5.99
N LYS A 44 11.62 -8.67 5.13
CA LYS A 44 10.96 -8.06 3.96
C LYS A 44 9.57 -8.64 3.77
N TYR A 45 8.63 -7.77 3.41
CA TYR A 45 7.23 -8.11 3.15
C TYR A 45 6.78 -7.50 1.82
N PHE A 46 5.92 -8.21 1.10
CA PHE A 46 5.16 -7.65 0.00
C PHE A 46 3.76 -8.29 -0.08
N GLN A 47 2.79 -7.55 -0.61
CA GLN A 47 1.44 -8.03 -0.88
C GLN A 47 0.81 -7.26 -2.04
N ILE A 48 0.06 -7.98 -2.89
CA ILE A 48 -0.94 -7.36 -3.77
C ILE A 48 -2.19 -7.12 -2.92
N ALA A 49 -2.24 -5.94 -2.29
CA ALA A 49 -3.23 -5.60 -1.28
C ALA A 49 -4.48 -5.00 -1.92
N ARG A 50 -5.64 -5.31 -1.33
CA ARG A 50 -6.91 -4.66 -1.68
C ARG A 50 -7.26 -3.62 -0.64
N CYS A 51 -7.52 -2.41 -1.13
CA CYS A 51 -7.66 -1.21 -0.33
C CYS A 51 -8.99 -0.54 -0.66
N LEU A 52 -9.72 -0.09 0.36
CA LEU A 52 -11.02 0.53 0.19
C LEU A 52 -11.06 1.92 0.82
N ARG A 53 -11.64 2.89 0.11
CA ARG A 53 -11.79 4.27 0.58
C ARG A 53 -13.16 4.83 0.18
N ASP A 54 -13.88 5.37 1.15
CA ASP A 54 -15.15 6.07 0.92
C ASP A 54 -14.87 7.56 0.62
N GLU A 55 -14.41 7.83 -0.61
CA GLU A 55 -14.11 9.16 -1.14
C GLU A 55 -15.02 9.52 -2.32
N ASP A 56 -15.18 10.81 -2.58
CA ASP A 56 -15.88 11.30 -3.78
C ASP A 56 -15.22 10.75 -5.06
N LEU A 57 -16.01 10.10 -5.93
CA LEU A 57 -15.52 9.36 -7.11
C LEU A 57 -15.09 10.25 -8.30
N ARG A 58 -14.65 11.48 -8.06
CA ARG A 58 -14.54 12.53 -9.11
C ARG A 58 -13.29 12.46 -10.01
N SER A 59 -12.49 11.39 -9.98
CA SER A 59 -11.21 11.34 -10.72
C SER A 59 -10.79 9.92 -11.11
N ASP A 60 -11.70 9.14 -11.69
CA ASP A 60 -11.47 7.70 -11.99
C ASP A 60 -11.11 6.87 -10.74
N ARG A 61 -11.54 7.36 -9.57
CA ARG A 61 -11.38 6.66 -8.30
C ARG A 61 -12.41 5.53 -8.25
N GLN A 62 -11.94 4.34 -7.92
CA GLN A 62 -12.80 3.22 -7.57
C GLN A 62 -12.91 3.14 -6.04
N PRO A 63 -14.08 2.73 -5.49
CA PRO A 63 -14.23 2.46 -4.06
C PRO A 63 -13.20 1.48 -3.50
N GLU A 64 -12.77 0.57 -4.36
CA GLU A 64 -11.80 -0.47 -4.10
C GLU A 64 -10.69 -0.41 -5.17
N HIS A 65 -9.43 -0.37 -4.73
CA HIS A 65 -8.27 -0.39 -5.62
C HIS A 65 -7.21 -1.38 -5.14
N THR A 66 -6.33 -1.77 -6.06
CA THR A 66 -5.25 -2.73 -5.79
C THR A 66 -3.92 -1.99 -5.65
N GLN A 67 -3.13 -2.36 -4.65
CA GLN A 67 -1.80 -1.83 -4.41
C GLN A 67 -0.75 -2.95 -4.42
N ILE A 68 0.41 -2.70 -5.00
CA ILE A 68 1.62 -3.45 -4.65
C ILE A 68 2.18 -2.77 -3.41
N ASP A 69 1.95 -3.37 -2.26
CA ASP A 69 2.42 -2.87 -0.98
C ASP A 69 3.64 -3.69 -0.52
N LEU A 70 4.64 -3.01 0.03
CA LEU A 70 5.86 -3.64 0.53
C LEU A 70 6.40 -2.88 1.75
N GLU A 71 7.22 -3.57 2.53
CA GLU A 71 7.95 -3.03 3.67
C GLU A 71 9.27 -3.80 3.85
N MET A 72 10.32 -3.13 4.32
CA MET A 72 11.63 -3.73 4.55
C MET A 72 12.24 -3.21 5.85
N SER A 73 12.94 -4.08 6.59
CA SER A 73 13.64 -3.73 7.83
C SER A 73 15.08 -3.29 7.58
N TYR A 74 15.63 -2.45 8.47
CA TYR A 74 17.04 -2.02 8.48
C TYR A 74 17.56 -1.38 7.18
N VAL A 75 16.70 -0.63 6.47
CA VAL A 75 17.01 -0.06 5.16
C VAL A 75 17.04 1.46 5.17
N THR A 76 17.74 2.02 4.19
CA THR A 76 17.71 3.44 3.85
C THR A 76 16.72 3.70 2.70
N PRO A 77 16.34 4.97 2.43
CA PRO A 77 15.55 5.30 1.25
C PRO A 77 16.16 4.78 -0.07
N ASP A 78 17.50 4.79 -0.20
CA ASP A 78 18.19 4.32 -1.40
C ASP A 78 18.01 2.82 -1.66
N ASP A 79 17.97 2.02 -0.60
CA ASP A 79 17.70 0.58 -0.70
C ASP A 79 16.28 0.32 -1.23
N VAL A 80 15.30 1.10 -0.75
CA VAL A 80 13.91 1.01 -1.20
C VAL A 80 13.79 1.45 -2.66
N PHE A 81 14.41 2.57 -3.05
CA PHE A 81 14.40 3.03 -4.45
C PHE A 81 14.98 1.98 -5.40
N LYS A 82 16.11 1.35 -5.04
CA LYS A 82 16.73 0.31 -5.85
C LYS A 82 15.80 -0.89 -6.08
N VAL A 83 15.05 -1.30 -5.06
CA VAL A 83 14.06 -2.38 -5.18
C VAL A 83 12.91 -1.98 -6.11
N ILE A 84 12.37 -0.77 -5.95
CA ILE A 84 11.28 -0.25 -6.80
C ILE A 84 11.72 -0.08 -8.25
N GLU A 85 12.90 0.50 -8.49
CA GLU A 85 13.48 0.67 -9.84
C GLU A 85 13.67 -0.69 -10.53
N GLY A 86 14.16 -1.70 -9.80
CA GLY A 86 14.29 -3.06 -10.29
C GLY A 86 12.93 -3.70 -10.63
N LEU A 87 11.94 -3.56 -9.75
CA LEU A 87 10.58 -4.04 -9.98
C LEU A 87 9.96 -3.40 -11.23
N MET A 88 10.07 -2.08 -11.36
CA MET A 88 9.50 -1.34 -12.49
C MET A 88 10.17 -1.71 -13.81
N THR A 89 11.51 -1.82 -13.81
CA THR A 89 12.27 -2.22 -15.00
C THR A 89 11.89 -3.62 -15.47
N ASP A 90 11.82 -4.59 -14.55
CA ASP A 90 11.42 -5.96 -14.88
C ASP A 90 9.97 -6.05 -15.38
N LEU A 91 9.06 -5.35 -14.70
CA LEU A 91 7.64 -5.32 -15.07
C LEU A 91 7.44 -4.74 -16.47
N VAL A 92 8.01 -3.56 -16.75
CA VAL A 92 7.85 -2.87 -18.03
C VAL A 92 8.55 -3.62 -19.16
N GLN A 93 9.74 -4.17 -18.92
CA GLN A 93 10.41 -5.00 -19.91
C GLN A 93 9.60 -6.27 -20.23
N LYS A 94 9.01 -6.93 -19.24
CA LYS A 94 8.23 -8.16 -19.46
C LYS A 94 6.91 -7.90 -20.18
N THR A 95 6.21 -6.85 -19.78
CA THR A 95 4.83 -6.54 -20.22
C THR A 95 4.78 -5.69 -21.49
N LEU A 96 5.63 -4.66 -21.60
CA LEU A 96 5.62 -3.68 -22.68
C LEU A 96 6.82 -3.80 -23.62
N LYS A 97 7.81 -4.64 -23.30
CA LYS A 97 9.07 -4.79 -24.09
C LYS A 97 9.87 -3.49 -24.23
N VAL A 98 9.67 -2.55 -23.31
CA VAL A 98 10.40 -1.29 -23.24
C VAL A 98 11.51 -1.42 -22.20
N LYS A 99 12.72 -1.01 -22.58
CA LYS A 99 13.86 -0.92 -21.66
C LYS A 99 13.81 0.41 -20.92
N LEU A 100 13.76 0.34 -19.60
CA LEU A 100 13.91 1.51 -18.74
C LEU A 100 15.37 1.69 -18.33
N GLU A 101 15.81 2.94 -18.24
CA GLU A 101 17.13 3.30 -17.72
C GLU A 101 17.02 3.63 -16.22
N THR A 102 17.97 3.12 -15.44
CA THR A 102 18.05 3.32 -13.98
C THR A 102 19.45 3.85 -13.61
N PRO A 103 19.59 4.69 -12.57
CA PRO A 103 18.57 5.09 -11.62
C PRO A 103 17.56 6.08 -12.22
N PHE A 104 16.32 6.09 -11.71
CA PHE A 104 15.35 7.08 -12.16
C PHE A 104 15.74 8.48 -11.66
N PRO A 105 15.43 9.56 -12.40
CA PRO A 105 15.71 10.92 -11.96
C PRO A 105 15.02 11.21 -10.62
N ARG A 106 15.75 11.79 -9.68
CA ARG A 106 15.25 12.17 -8.35
C ARG A 106 15.30 13.67 -8.19
N ILE A 107 14.17 14.26 -7.80
CA ILE A 107 14.01 15.70 -7.63
C ILE A 107 13.50 15.93 -6.21
N THR A 108 14.08 16.89 -5.50
CA THR A 108 13.62 17.30 -4.18
C THR A 108 12.32 18.08 -4.29
N TYR A 109 11.49 18.03 -3.23
CA TYR A 109 10.25 18.81 -3.20
C TYR A 109 10.49 20.33 -3.17
N LYS A 110 11.58 20.77 -2.54
CA LYS A 110 12.03 22.17 -2.48
C LYS A 110 13.16 22.40 -3.46
#